data_AF-A0A5J5NAL7-F1
#
_entry.id   AF-A0A5J5NAL7-F1
#
_cell.length_a   1.000
_cell.length_b   1.000
_cell.length_c   1.000
_cell.angle_alpha   90.00
_cell.angle_beta   90.00
_cell.angle_gamma   90.00
#
_symmetry.space_group_name_H-M   'P 1'
#
loop_
_entity.id
_entity.type
_entity.pdbx_description
1 polymer ?
#
loop_
_entity_poly.entity_id
_entity_poly.type
_entity_poly.pdbx_seq_one_letter_code
_entity_poly.pdbx_strand_id
1 'polypeptide(L)'
;MMASSLSHLEDLFIERCEEIERLILAKDQVSSSSSNGDTSLQPMSFPNLTQIVVTNCKNLNSLFPFRFAHVLPKLESLIVKRNYKLEQVFELEEKVEVVAKEEMKFDKLKWLSLEELPGLIHFCPKGYHSVFPEMMQLKVRDCPKLTTGFFIDSQEFVHCKTKAPQMVEQDAVEESTTVQNAIFNENIDWSRWLRESQLPHIT
;
A
#
# COMPACT_ATOMS: atom_id res chain seq x y z
N MET A 1 23.33 2.77 22.58
CA MET A 1 23.80 2.20 21.30
C MET A 1 22.63 2.37 20.32
N MET A 2 22.73 3.31 19.39
CA MET A 2 21.64 3.68 18.48
C MET A 2 21.77 2.81 17.22
N ALA A 3 20.79 1.93 16.97
CA ALA A 3 20.73 1.13 15.75
C ALA A 3 20.22 1.99 14.59
N SER A 4 21.05 2.91 14.10
CA SER A 4 20.63 3.94 13.14
C SER A 4 20.62 3.50 11.67
N SER A 5 20.94 2.25 11.36
CA SER A 5 20.77 1.71 10.01
C SER A 5 20.79 0.19 10.05
N LEU A 6 19.67 -0.44 9.67
CA LEU A 6 19.58 -1.88 9.45
C LEU A 6 19.89 -2.16 7.97
N SER A 7 21.07 -1.72 7.54
CA SER A 7 21.53 -1.80 6.13
C SER A 7 21.63 -3.22 5.60
N HIS A 8 21.66 -4.24 6.46
CA HIS A 8 21.68 -5.65 6.06
C HIS A 8 20.32 -6.35 6.18
N LEU A 9 19.29 -5.65 6.66
CA LEU A 9 17.98 -6.27 6.83
C LEU A 9 17.33 -6.44 5.47
N GLU A 10 17.22 -7.70 5.05
CA GLU A 10 16.53 -8.12 3.83
C GLU A 10 15.09 -8.55 4.12
N ASP A 11 14.90 -9.24 5.24
CA ASP A 11 13.58 -9.75 5.64
C ASP A 11 13.16 -9.16 6.99
N LEU A 12 11.96 -8.58 7.03
CA LEU A 12 11.34 -8.07 8.24
C LEU A 12 10.09 -8.89 8.57
N PHE A 13 10.16 -9.64 9.68
CA PHE A 13 9.04 -10.42 10.21
C PHE A 13 8.51 -9.79 11.49
N ILE A 14 7.22 -9.45 11.50
CA ILE A 14 6.53 -8.86 12.64
C ILE A 14 5.35 -9.76 12.97
N GLU A 15 5.45 -10.51 14.06
CA GLU A 15 4.42 -11.46 14.46
C GLU A 15 3.93 -11.20 15.87
N ARG A 16 2.61 -11.22 16.07
CA ARG A 16 1.98 -11.21 17.40
C ARG A 16 2.38 -10.00 18.25
N CYS A 17 2.68 -8.86 17.63
CA CYS A 17 3.00 -7.63 18.35
C CYS A 17 1.72 -6.95 18.85
N GLU A 18 1.62 -6.77 20.17
CA GLU A 18 0.43 -6.19 20.80
C GLU A 18 0.51 -4.67 20.93
N GLU A 19 1.70 -4.08 20.93
CA GLU A 19 1.89 -2.63 21.14
C GLU A 19 2.13 -1.85 19.85
N ILE A 20 2.47 -2.52 18.74
CA ILE A 20 2.76 -1.82 17.48
C ILE A 20 1.45 -1.32 16.87
N GLU A 21 1.36 0.01 16.73
CA GLU A 21 0.24 0.68 16.06
C GLU A 21 0.55 1.01 14.60
N ARG A 22 1.81 1.33 14.28
CA ARG A 22 2.31 1.72 12.95
C ARG A 22 3.76 1.30 12.73
N LEU A 23 4.16 1.06 11.48
CA LEU A 23 5.58 0.89 11.11
C LEU A 23 6.12 2.21 10.57
N ILE A 24 7.13 2.74 11.24
CA ILE A 24 7.85 3.93 10.79
C ILE A 24 9.15 3.45 10.14
N LEU A 25 9.17 3.38 8.81
CA LEU A 25 10.39 3.24 8.02
C LEU A 25 10.85 4.66 7.72
N ALA A 26 12.04 5.08 8.11
CA ALA A 26 12.36 6.48 8.01
C ALA A 26 13.10 6.86 6.73
N LYS A 27 12.81 8.06 6.23
CA LYS A 27 13.70 8.87 5.39
C LYS A 27 13.40 10.35 5.63
N ASP A 28 14.48 11.13 5.64
CA ASP A 28 14.60 12.49 6.19
C ASP A 28 13.63 13.55 5.66
N GLN A 29 13.26 14.43 6.61
CA GLN A 29 13.22 15.89 6.55
C GLN A 29 12.88 16.54 5.18
N VAL A 30 11.62 16.96 5.04
CA VAL A 30 11.34 18.22 4.33
C VAL A 30 11.33 19.30 5.40
N SER A 31 12.40 20.09 5.45
CA SER A 31 12.49 21.27 6.29
C SER A 31 11.33 22.23 5.99
N SER A 32 10.37 22.32 6.89
CA SER A 32 9.72 23.59 7.20
C SER A 32 9.71 23.75 8.72
N SER A 33 10.61 24.60 9.17
CA SER A 33 10.72 25.04 10.55
C SER A 33 9.38 25.59 11.07
N SER A 34 8.88 25.06 12.18
CA SER A 34 8.31 25.86 13.28
C SER A 34 7.81 24.97 14.44
N SER A 35 8.38 25.23 15.62
CA SER A 35 7.83 25.04 16.96
C SER A 35 7.85 23.63 17.60
N ASN A 36 8.86 23.47 18.46
CA ASN A 36 8.83 22.98 19.84
C ASN A 36 7.97 21.74 20.17
N GLY A 37 8.68 20.64 20.39
CA GLY A 37 8.27 19.54 21.26
C GLY A 37 7.70 18.35 20.52
N ASP A 38 8.53 17.57 19.83
CA ASP A 38 8.21 16.15 19.62
C ASP A 38 9.46 15.32 19.33
N THR A 39 9.38 14.07 19.75
CA THR A 39 10.38 13.02 19.83
C THR A 39 11.20 12.89 18.55
N SER A 40 12.51 13.18 18.65
CA SER A 40 13.52 12.91 17.62
C SER A 40 13.61 11.39 17.37
N LEU A 41 12.75 10.84 16.51
CA LEU A 41 12.91 9.50 15.98
C LEU A 41 13.99 9.54 14.90
N GLN A 42 15.17 8.99 15.20
CA GLN A 42 16.26 8.90 14.24
C GLN A 42 15.85 8.10 13.00
N PRO A 43 16.30 8.48 11.80
CA PRO A 43 15.87 7.79 10.60
C PRO A 43 16.45 6.36 10.48
N MET A 44 15.62 5.32 10.61
CA MET A 44 15.96 3.97 10.18
C MET A 44 15.67 3.77 8.69
N SER A 45 16.73 3.76 7.86
CA SER A 45 16.66 3.40 6.44
C SER A 45 16.86 1.89 6.27
N PHE A 46 16.04 1.28 5.40
CA PHE A 46 16.06 -0.16 5.10
C PHE A 46 16.36 -0.41 3.62
N PRO A 47 17.55 -0.01 3.13
CA PRO A 47 17.86 0.04 1.69
C PRO A 47 17.92 -1.33 1.01
N ASN A 48 18.05 -2.41 1.80
CA ASN A 48 18.17 -3.78 1.34
C ASN A 48 16.94 -4.64 1.63
N LEU A 49 15.87 -4.05 2.18
CA LEU A 49 14.68 -4.80 2.55
C LEU A 49 13.92 -5.25 1.31
N THR A 50 13.81 -6.57 1.16
CA THR A 50 13.17 -7.27 0.04
C THR A 50 11.87 -7.94 0.47
N GLN A 51 11.72 -8.31 1.73
CA GLN A 51 10.52 -8.98 2.24
C GLN A 51 10.01 -8.35 3.53
N ILE A 52 8.70 -8.17 3.59
CA ILE A 52 7.98 -7.75 4.79
C ILE A 52 6.83 -8.73 5.03
N VAL A 53 6.80 -9.32 6.22
CA VAL A 53 5.70 -10.17 6.69
C VAL A 53 5.17 -9.62 8.01
N VAL A 54 3.90 -9.26 8.04
CA VAL A 54 3.25 -8.74 9.25
C VAL A 54 2.02 -9.58 9.57
N THR A 55 2.01 -10.21 10.74
CA THR A 55 0.93 -11.11 11.13
C THR A 55 0.49 -10.98 12.59
N ASN A 56 -0.81 -11.12 12.82
CA ASN A 56 -1.40 -11.21 14.16
C ASN A 56 -1.10 -10.02 15.10
N CYS A 57 -0.87 -8.82 14.57
CA CYS A 57 -0.67 -7.60 15.36
C CYS A 57 -2.01 -6.96 15.69
N LYS A 58 -2.36 -6.90 16.99
CA LYS A 58 -3.73 -6.59 17.44
C LYS A 58 -4.07 -5.10 17.41
N ASN A 59 -3.08 -4.23 17.59
CA ASN A 59 -3.25 -2.77 17.66
C ASN A 59 -2.75 -2.03 16.42
N LEU A 60 -2.24 -2.75 15.42
CA LEU A 60 -1.77 -2.19 14.17
C LEU A 60 -2.94 -1.57 13.39
N ASN A 61 -2.94 -0.25 13.22
CA ASN A 61 -3.98 0.50 12.50
C ASN A 61 -3.56 0.88 11.08
N SER A 62 -2.28 1.19 10.88
CA SER A 62 -1.67 1.40 9.58
C SER A 62 -0.29 0.76 9.50
N LEU A 63 0.17 0.40 8.30
CA LEU A 63 1.52 -0.15 8.11
C LEU A 63 2.52 0.98 7.86
N PHE A 64 2.41 1.67 6.74
CA PHE A 64 3.38 2.69 6.32
C PHE A 64 2.72 4.04 6.10
N PRO A 65 3.33 5.14 6.53
CA PRO A 65 2.97 6.45 6.00
C PRO A 65 3.25 6.54 4.48
N PHE A 66 2.41 7.27 3.76
CA PHE A 66 2.36 7.26 2.29
C PHE A 66 3.70 7.64 1.64
N ARG A 67 4.41 8.62 2.21
CA ARG A 67 5.70 9.09 1.68
C ARG A 67 6.78 8.00 1.67
N PHE A 68 6.52 6.87 2.35
CA PHE A 68 7.45 5.75 2.42
C PHE A 68 7.30 4.72 1.29
N ALA A 69 6.38 4.93 0.36
CA ALA A 69 6.41 4.23 -0.93
C ALA A 69 7.80 4.19 -1.56
N HIS A 70 8.46 5.35 -1.57
CA HIS A 70 9.74 5.57 -2.24
C HIS A 70 10.95 5.11 -1.41
N VAL A 71 10.76 4.62 -0.17
CA VAL A 71 11.86 4.15 0.70
C VAL A 71 11.98 2.64 0.78
N LEU A 72 11.17 1.92 -0.01
CA LEU A 72 11.23 0.46 -0.16
C LEU A 72 11.68 0.08 -1.59
N PRO A 73 12.84 0.58 -2.08
CA PRO A 73 13.22 0.46 -3.49
C PRO A 73 13.50 -0.98 -3.94
N LYS A 74 13.69 -1.91 -3.00
CA LYS A 74 13.99 -3.32 -3.27
C LYS A 74 12.90 -4.27 -2.79
N LEU A 75 11.78 -3.76 -2.29
CA LEU A 75 10.72 -4.62 -1.75
C LEU A 75 10.14 -5.49 -2.87
N GLU A 76 10.32 -6.79 -2.71
CA GLU A 76 9.82 -7.82 -3.62
C GLU A 76 8.56 -8.51 -3.08
N SER A 77 8.41 -8.60 -1.76
CA SER A 77 7.34 -9.34 -1.11
C SER A 77 6.72 -8.57 0.05
N LEU A 78 5.40 -8.40 0.02
CA LEU A 78 4.61 -7.85 1.12
C LEU A 78 3.48 -8.82 1.48
N ILE A 79 3.53 -9.33 2.70
CA ILE A 79 2.57 -10.31 3.22
C ILE A 79 1.96 -9.76 4.51
N VAL A 80 0.65 -9.57 4.53
CA VAL A 80 -0.10 -9.00 5.66
C VAL A 80 -1.25 -9.93 6.00
N LYS A 81 -1.23 -10.52 7.20
CA LYS A 81 -2.21 -11.55 7.58
C LYS A 81 -2.76 -11.37 8.98
N ARG A 82 -4.08 -11.50 9.17
CA ARG A 82 -4.71 -11.56 10.51
C ARG A 82 -4.45 -10.34 11.39
N ASN A 83 -4.28 -9.16 10.79
CA ASN A 83 -4.19 -7.88 11.50
C ASN A 83 -5.59 -7.24 11.52
N TYR A 84 -6.37 -7.57 12.55
CA TYR A 84 -7.82 -7.28 12.58
C TYR A 84 -8.19 -5.80 12.65
N LYS A 85 -7.31 -4.95 13.22
CA LYS A 85 -7.50 -3.50 13.32
C LYS A 85 -6.85 -2.70 12.19
N LEU A 86 -6.15 -3.37 11.27
CA LEU A 86 -5.45 -2.67 10.19
C LEU A 86 -6.48 -2.09 9.23
N GLU A 87 -6.51 -0.77 9.07
CA GLU A 87 -7.43 -0.06 8.18
C GLU A 87 -6.77 0.37 6.88
N GLN A 88 -5.47 0.69 6.93
CA GLN A 88 -4.72 1.21 5.78
C GLN A 88 -3.34 0.56 5.69
N VAL A 89 -2.95 0.05 4.52
CA VAL A 89 -1.54 -0.39 4.33
C VAL A 89 -0.63 0.83 4.15
N PHE A 90 -1.03 1.75 3.26
CA PHE A 90 -0.36 3.03 3.07
C PHE A 90 -1.30 4.17 3.47
N GLU A 91 -0.93 4.93 4.51
CA GLU A 91 -1.74 6.00 5.08
C GLU A 91 -1.21 7.39 4.67
N LEU A 92 -2.08 8.27 4.18
CA LEU A 92 -1.70 9.67 3.93
C LEU A 92 -1.69 10.47 5.24
N GLU A 93 -0.58 11.13 5.56
CA GLU A 93 -0.52 12.06 6.69
C GLU A 93 -1.21 13.40 6.34
N GLU A 94 -2.05 13.92 7.24
CA GLU A 94 -2.92 15.09 7.01
C GLU A 94 -2.18 16.40 6.64
N LYS A 95 -0.86 16.48 6.83
CA LYS A 95 -0.06 17.70 6.60
C LYS A 95 0.65 17.74 5.25
N VAL A 96 0.38 16.79 4.35
CA VAL A 96 0.96 16.81 3.00
C VAL A 96 0.04 17.61 2.09
N GLU A 97 0.48 18.82 1.69
CA GLU A 97 -0.15 19.54 0.58
C GLU A 97 -0.28 18.59 -0.61
N VAL A 98 -1.50 18.43 -1.12
CA VAL A 98 -1.83 17.52 -2.22
C VAL A 98 -1.21 18.08 -3.50
N VAL A 99 0.09 17.85 -3.68
CA VAL A 99 0.77 18.07 -4.95
C VAL A 99 0.31 16.95 -5.88
N ALA A 100 -0.43 17.34 -6.92
CA ALA A 100 -0.89 16.56 -8.07
C ALA A 100 -0.75 15.02 -7.99
N LYS A 101 -1.87 14.32 -7.71
CA LYS A 101 -2.12 12.88 -7.97
C LYS A 101 -0.86 12.07 -8.31
N GLU A 102 0.03 11.88 -7.34
CA GLU A 102 1.28 11.17 -7.60
C GLU A 102 0.98 9.68 -7.80
N GLU A 103 1.46 9.14 -8.92
CA GLU A 103 1.47 7.71 -9.15
C GLU A 103 2.51 7.06 -8.24
N MET A 104 2.10 6.05 -7.48
CA MET A 104 2.99 5.30 -6.61
C MET A 104 3.48 4.05 -7.33
N LYS A 105 4.78 3.99 -7.60
CA LYS A 105 5.37 2.88 -8.35
C LYS A 105 6.13 1.93 -7.45
N PHE A 106 5.78 0.65 -7.52
CA PHE A 106 6.49 -0.42 -6.84
C PHE A 106 7.23 -1.29 -7.86
N ASP A 107 8.40 -0.80 -8.30
CA ASP A 107 9.15 -1.40 -9.40
C ASP A 107 9.66 -2.82 -9.15
N LYS A 108 9.70 -3.28 -7.90
CA LYS A 108 10.25 -4.59 -7.53
C LYS A 108 9.24 -5.53 -6.89
N LEU A 109 8.03 -5.07 -6.57
CA LEU A 109 7.05 -5.87 -5.85
C LEU A 109 6.50 -6.96 -6.76
N LYS A 110 6.84 -8.21 -6.44
CA LYS A 110 6.45 -9.42 -7.16
C LYS A 110 5.32 -10.17 -6.46
N TRP A 111 5.26 -10.10 -5.13
CA TRP A 111 4.28 -10.85 -4.34
C TRP A 111 3.57 -9.95 -3.34
N LEU A 112 2.24 -9.82 -3.49
CA LEU A 112 1.38 -9.13 -2.54
C LEU A 112 0.32 -10.09 -2.01
N SER A 113 0.25 -10.23 -0.69
CA SER A 113 -0.74 -11.07 -0.01
C SER A 113 -1.40 -10.31 1.14
N LEU A 114 -2.72 -10.12 1.03
CA LEU A 114 -3.59 -9.51 2.02
C LEU A 114 -4.62 -10.56 2.44
N GLU A 115 -4.50 -11.14 3.63
CA GLU A 115 -5.38 -12.24 4.06
C GLU A 115 -5.94 -12.05 5.46
N GLU A 116 -7.24 -12.30 5.63
CA GLU A 116 -7.93 -12.26 6.93
C GLU A 116 -7.78 -10.88 7.60
N LEU A 117 -8.08 -9.82 6.84
CA LEU A 117 -7.97 -8.42 7.27
C LEU A 117 -9.36 -7.74 7.29
N PRO A 118 -10.23 -8.04 8.28
CA PRO A 118 -11.60 -7.51 8.32
C PRO A 118 -11.69 -6.00 8.60
N GLY A 119 -10.61 -5.38 9.08
CA GLY A 119 -10.51 -3.93 9.24
C GLY A 119 -10.08 -3.19 7.97
N LEU A 120 -9.48 -3.86 6.99
CA LEU A 120 -8.75 -3.20 5.91
C LEU A 120 -9.70 -2.49 4.94
N ILE A 121 -9.56 -1.18 4.83
CA ILE A 121 -10.39 -0.32 3.96
C ILE A 121 -9.64 0.02 2.67
N HIS A 122 -8.34 0.36 2.80
CA HIS A 122 -7.53 0.86 1.70
C HIS A 122 -6.14 0.21 1.69
N PHE A 123 -5.70 -0.31 0.54
CA PHE A 123 -4.29 -0.66 0.34
C PHE A 123 -3.48 0.60 0.04
N CYS A 124 -3.87 1.34 -1.00
CA CYS A 124 -3.29 2.62 -1.41
C CYS A 124 -4.12 3.79 -0.83
N PRO A 125 -3.55 4.97 -0.53
CA PRO A 125 -4.35 6.06 0.01
C PRO A 125 -5.44 6.51 -0.95
N LYS A 126 -6.48 7.12 -0.39
CA LYS A 126 -7.66 7.53 -1.15
C LYS A 126 -7.28 8.57 -2.23
N GLY A 127 -7.70 8.30 -3.46
CA GLY A 127 -7.43 9.17 -4.62
C GLY A 127 -6.08 8.93 -5.30
N TYR A 128 -5.28 7.99 -4.79
CA TYR A 128 -4.00 7.61 -5.39
C TYR A 128 -4.14 6.38 -6.29
N HIS A 129 -3.18 6.27 -7.22
CA HIS A 129 -3.02 5.17 -8.14
C HIS A 129 -1.63 4.57 -7.91
N SER A 130 -1.56 3.26 -7.73
CA SER A 130 -0.27 2.57 -7.72
C SER A 130 -0.13 1.58 -8.87
N VAL A 131 1.11 1.38 -9.29
CA VAL A 131 1.51 0.49 -10.38
C VAL A 131 2.53 -0.52 -9.88
N PHE A 132 2.35 -1.77 -10.27
CA PHE A 132 3.22 -2.90 -9.93
C PHE A 132 3.70 -3.61 -11.21
N PRO A 133 4.78 -3.12 -11.84
CA PRO A 133 5.25 -3.66 -13.12
C PRO A 133 5.75 -5.11 -13.05
N GLU A 134 6.33 -5.49 -11.91
CA GLU A 134 6.94 -6.82 -11.70
C GLU A 134 6.01 -7.80 -10.96
N MET A 135 4.72 -7.47 -10.78
CA MET A 135 3.79 -8.31 -10.01
C MET A 135 3.66 -9.70 -10.63
N MET A 136 3.97 -10.72 -9.84
CA MET A 136 3.87 -12.14 -10.20
C MET A 136 2.69 -12.82 -9.54
N GLN A 137 2.30 -12.37 -8.34
CA GLN A 137 1.17 -12.91 -7.58
C GLN A 137 0.51 -11.84 -6.71
N LEU A 138 -0.82 -11.76 -6.82
CA LEU A 138 -1.67 -10.92 -5.99
C LEU A 138 -2.73 -11.81 -5.34
N LYS A 139 -2.74 -11.82 -4.01
CA LYS A 139 -3.73 -12.55 -3.22
C LYS A 139 -4.45 -11.61 -2.27
N VAL A 140 -5.77 -11.55 -2.35
CA VAL A 140 -6.64 -10.85 -1.43
C VAL A 140 -7.68 -11.84 -0.94
N ARG A 141 -7.73 -12.13 0.36
CA ARG A 141 -8.67 -13.11 0.91
C ARG A 141 -9.26 -12.63 2.22
N ASP A 142 -10.58 -12.73 2.38
CA ASP A 142 -11.27 -12.39 3.62
C ASP A 142 -10.99 -10.93 4.08
N CYS A 143 -11.11 -9.98 3.14
CA CYS A 143 -10.95 -8.54 3.35
C CYS A 143 -12.27 -7.77 3.06
N PRO A 144 -13.34 -7.99 3.85
CA PRO A 144 -14.71 -7.54 3.55
C PRO A 144 -14.95 -6.02 3.54
N LYS A 145 -13.98 -5.20 3.98
CA LYS A 145 -14.08 -3.73 3.95
C LYS A 145 -13.23 -3.11 2.84
N LEU A 146 -12.49 -3.91 2.08
CA LEU A 146 -11.51 -3.40 1.13
C LEU A 146 -12.22 -2.74 -0.05
N THR A 147 -11.89 -1.47 -0.27
CA THR A 147 -12.44 -0.66 -1.37
C THR A 147 -11.45 -0.41 -2.51
N THR A 148 -10.22 -0.92 -2.36
CA THR A 148 -9.20 -0.87 -3.41
C THR A 148 -9.53 -1.88 -4.50
N GLY A 149 -9.72 -1.39 -5.72
CA GLY A 149 -9.83 -2.21 -6.92
C GLY A 149 -8.46 -2.49 -7.52
N PHE A 150 -8.28 -3.71 -8.02
CA PHE A 150 -7.10 -4.14 -8.77
C PHE A 150 -7.48 -4.44 -10.21
N PHE A 151 -6.61 -4.07 -11.17
CA PHE A 151 -6.82 -4.30 -12.60
C PHE A 151 -5.48 -4.39 -13.32
N ILE A 152 -5.51 -4.87 -14.57
CA ILE A 152 -4.34 -5.01 -15.43
C ILE A 152 -4.49 -4.06 -16.62
N ASP A 153 -3.42 -3.37 -17.01
CA ASP A 153 -3.39 -2.54 -18.22
C ASP A 153 -2.92 -3.31 -19.48
N SER A 154 -2.81 -2.61 -20.60
CA SER A 154 -2.30 -3.17 -21.86
C SER A 154 -0.81 -3.55 -21.84
N GLN A 155 -0.06 -3.13 -20.81
CA GLN A 155 1.35 -3.47 -20.59
C GLN A 155 1.50 -4.68 -19.65
N GLU A 156 0.40 -5.33 -19.26
CA GLU A 156 0.35 -6.42 -18.29
C GLU A 156 0.88 -6.00 -16.89
N PHE A 157 0.73 -4.72 -16.56
CA PHE A 157 1.03 -4.19 -15.23
C PHE A 157 -0.21 -4.26 -14.35
N VAL A 158 0.00 -4.68 -13.10
CA VAL A 158 -1.07 -4.64 -12.11
C VAL A 158 -1.16 -3.23 -11.55
N HIS A 159 -2.38 -2.76 -11.33
CA HIS A 159 -2.66 -1.45 -10.74
C HIS A 159 -3.57 -1.58 -9.52
N CYS A 160 -3.45 -0.64 -8.58
CA CYS A 160 -4.45 -0.40 -7.53
C CYS A 160 -5.09 0.97 -7.76
N LYS A 161 -6.41 1.08 -7.55
CA LYS A 161 -7.09 2.38 -7.38
C LYS A 161 -8.16 2.27 -6.31
N THR A 162 -8.30 3.31 -5.49
CA THR A 162 -9.45 3.45 -4.59
C THR A 162 -10.60 4.16 -5.31
N LYS A 163 -11.86 3.83 -4.98
CA LYS A 163 -13.01 4.62 -5.45
C LYS A 163 -12.90 6.06 -4.92
N ALA A 164 -12.98 7.04 -5.83
CA ALA A 164 -13.13 8.44 -5.45
C ALA A 164 -14.46 8.63 -4.69
N PRO A 165 -14.53 9.50 -3.67
CA PRO A 165 -15.82 9.90 -3.14
C PRO A 165 -16.52 10.73 -4.23
N GLN A 166 -17.74 10.36 -4.60
CA GLN A 166 -18.59 11.23 -5.39
C GLN A 166 -18.87 12.48 -4.56
N MET A 167 -18.29 13.61 -4.96
CA MET A 167 -18.75 14.93 -4.56
C MET A 167 -19.36 15.58 -5.81
N VAL A 168 -20.67 15.84 -5.73
CA VAL A 168 -21.45 16.74 -6.59
C VAL A 168 -20.74 18.12 -6.54
N GLU A 169 -20.44 18.87 -7.62
CA GLU A 169 -21.31 19.34 -8.70
C GLU A 169 -20.48 19.93 -9.88
N GLN A 170 -20.98 19.70 -11.11
CA GLN A 170 -20.99 20.49 -12.37
C GLN A 170 -19.74 20.94 -13.16
N ASP A 171 -19.86 20.64 -14.47
CA ASP A 171 -19.28 21.25 -15.68
C ASP A 171 -17.78 21.09 -15.99
N ALA A 172 -17.46 20.04 -16.77
CA ALA A 172 -17.26 20.14 -18.23
C ALA A 172 -16.26 19.09 -18.77
N VAL A 173 -16.68 18.46 -19.87
CA VAL A 173 -15.98 17.56 -20.79
C VAL A 173 -15.74 16.13 -20.29
N GLU A 174 -16.73 15.30 -20.63
CA GLU A 174 -16.62 13.86 -20.76
C GLU A 174 -15.44 13.48 -21.68
N GLU A 175 -14.53 12.66 -21.17
CA GLU A 175 -13.96 11.59 -21.99
C GLU A 175 -14.41 10.27 -21.37
N SER A 176 -15.50 9.78 -21.94
CA SER A 176 -16.18 8.56 -21.55
C SER A 176 -15.34 7.36 -21.95
N THR A 177 -14.76 6.67 -20.96
CA THR A 177 -14.47 5.24 -21.07
C THR A 177 -14.96 4.55 -19.81
N THR A 178 -16.21 4.09 -19.91
CA THR A 178 -16.76 2.85 -19.36
C THR A 178 -15.80 2.04 -18.47
N VAL A 179 -15.73 2.35 -17.16
CA VAL A 179 -15.27 1.37 -16.16
C VAL A 179 -16.46 1.00 -15.27
N GLN A 180 -17.47 0.40 -15.89
CA GLN A 180 -18.37 -0.48 -15.17
C GLN A 180 -17.69 -1.85 -15.10
N ASN A 181 -17.57 -2.39 -13.88
CA ASN A 181 -17.14 -3.75 -13.53
C ASN A 181 -15.68 -4.00 -13.10
N ALA A 182 -15.18 -3.24 -12.11
CA ALA A 182 -14.24 -3.81 -11.14
C ALA A 182 -14.99 -4.08 -9.83
N ILE A 183 -15.31 -5.35 -9.63
CA ILE A 183 -16.19 -5.92 -8.63
C ILE A 183 -15.63 -5.67 -7.21
N PHE A 184 -16.51 -5.24 -6.31
CA PHE A 184 -16.25 -5.09 -4.88
C PHE A 184 -16.04 -6.46 -4.21
N ASN A 185 -15.15 -6.53 -3.21
CA ASN A 185 -15.15 -7.54 -2.14
C ASN A 185 -14.99 -9.04 -2.47
N GLU A 186 -14.55 -9.41 -3.66
CA GLU A 186 -14.25 -10.82 -3.95
C GLU A 186 -12.82 -11.20 -3.55
N ASN A 187 -12.63 -12.47 -3.18
CA ASN A 187 -11.30 -13.02 -2.95
C ASN A 187 -10.56 -13.04 -4.30
N ILE A 188 -9.38 -12.43 -4.34
CA ILE A 188 -8.48 -12.41 -5.49
C ILE A 188 -7.39 -13.45 -5.25
N ASP A 189 -7.19 -14.33 -6.22
CA ASP A 189 -6.02 -15.20 -6.33
C ASP A 189 -5.51 -15.12 -7.77
N TRP A 190 -4.72 -14.09 -8.04
CA TRP A 190 -4.15 -13.82 -9.35
C TRP A 190 -2.67 -14.21 -9.36
N SER A 191 -2.23 -14.81 -10.47
CA SER A 191 -0.81 -14.96 -10.76
C SER A 191 -0.53 -14.79 -12.24
N ARG A 192 0.63 -14.23 -12.57
CA ARG A 192 1.05 -13.96 -13.96
C ARG A 192 1.17 -15.23 -14.82
N TRP A 193 1.39 -16.39 -14.18
CA TRP A 193 1.59 -17.66 -14.87
C TRP A 193 0.29 -18.42 -15.15
N LEU A 194 -0.80 -18.09 -14.45
CA LEU A 194 -2.09 -18.75 -14.62
C LEU A 194 -2.90 -17.96 -15.67
N ARG A 195 -3.36 -18.65 -16.72
CA ARG A 195 -4.06 -18.03 -17.88
C ARG A 195 -5.49 -17.57 -17.58
N GLU A 196 -6.02 -17.89 -16.40
CA GLU A 196 -7.33 -17.42 -15.94
C GLU A 196 -7.12 -16.17 -15.11
N SER A 197 -7.01 -15.00 -15.76
CA SER A 197 -6.87 -13.74 -15.03
C SER A 197 -8.19 -13.38 -14.35
N GLN A 198 -8.21 -13.47 -13.02
CA GLN A 198 -9.32 -12.96 -12.19
C GLN A 198 -9.37 -11.42 -12.16
N LEU A 199 -8.34 -10.75 -12.66
CA LEU A 199 -8.28 -9.30 -12.71
C LEU A 199 -8.85 -8.78 -14.03
N PRO A 200 -9.68 -7.73 -13.99
CA PRO A 200 -10.18 -7.09 -15.21
C PRO A 200 -9.01 -6.46 -15.98
N HIS A 201 -8.97 -6.68 -17.29
CA HIS A 201 -8.05 -6.00 -18.21
C HIS A 201 -8.71 -4.71 -18.71
N ILE A 202 -7.99 -3.59 -18.63
CA ILE A 202 -8.44 -2.28 -19.10
C ILE A 202 -7.49 -1.83 -20.21
N THR A 203 -8.05 -1.59 -21.41
CA THR A 203 -7.33 -1.06 -22.59
C THR A 203 -7.16 0.44 -22.54
#